data_AF-A0A1A0J6B8-F1
#
_entry.id   AF-A0A1A0J6B8-F1
#
_cell.length_a   1.000
_cell.length_b   1.000
_cell.length_c   1.000
_cell.angle_alpha   90.00
_cell.angle_beta   90.00
_cell.angle_gamma   90.00
#
_symmetry.space_group_name_H-M   'P 1'
#
loop_
_entity.id
_entity.type
_entity.pdbx_description
1 polymer ?
#
loop_
_entity_poly.entity_id
_entity_poly.type
_entity_poly.pdbx_seq_one_letter_code
_entity_poly.pdbx_strand_id
1 'polypeptide(L)'
;MSDSLTTRQGVPLTVGELDELRELAREHGITPGLLARALLLWAAASIGPDDLAALVDEARDQAAERASVAGATAIAARWAATPGHADTKER
;
A
#
# COMPACT_ATOMS: atom_id res chain seq x y z
N MET A 1 33.75 1.50 -7.12
CA MET A 1 32.67 2.50 -7.20
C MET A 1 31.82 2.32 -5.95
N SER A 2 31.76 3.32 -5.06
CA SER A 2 30.88 3.25 -3.89
C SER A 2 29.45 3.47 -4.34
N ASP A 3 28.64 2.42 -4.24
CA ASP A 3 27.21 2.49 -4.51
C ASP A 3 26.56 3.32 -3.40
N SER A 4 26.17 4.56 -3.74
CA SER A 4 25.56 5.48 -2.78
C SER A 4 24.06 5.19 -2.71
N LEU A 5 23.51 5.04 -1.50
CA LEU A 5 22.08 4.78 -1.24
C LEU A 5 21.19 6.01 -1.52
N THR A 6 21.51 6.76 -2.56
CA THR A 6 20.89 8.05 -2.90
C THR A 6 19.64 7.89 -3.76
N THR A 7 19.49 6.75 -4.44
CA THR A 7 18.29 6.41 -5.21
C THR A 7 17.15 6.04 -4.27
N ARG A 8 16.06 6.81 -4.31
CA ARG A 8 14.84 6.56 -3.52
C ARG A 8 13.77 5.90 -4.38
N GLN A 9 13.22 4.80 -3.90
CA GLN A 9 12.00 4.19 -4.45
C GLN A 9 10.89 4.33 -3.41
N GLY A 10 9.75 4.89 -3.82
CA GLY A 10 8.54 4.90 -3.00
C GLY A 10 7.78 3.59 -3.18
N VAL A 11 7.33 3.00 -2.07
CA VAL A 11 6.41 1.85 -2.07
C VAL A 11 5.14 2.31 -1.34
N PRO A 12 3.98 2.33 -2.02
CA PRO A 12 2.73 2.68 -1.36
C PRO A 12 2.35 1.58 -0.36
N LEU A 13 2.03 2.01 0.86
CA LEU A 13 1.52 1.16 1.93
C LEU A 13 0.16 1.70 2.36
N THR A 14 -0.69 0.81 2.84
CA THR A 14 -1.87 1.18 3.63
C THR A 14 -1.42 1.80 4.96
N VAL A 15 -2.36 2.48 5.64
CA VAL A 15 -2.09 3.07 6.96
C VAL A 15 -1.69 1.99 7.96
N GLY A 16 -2.38 0.84 7.97
CA GLY A 16 -2.08 -0.28 8.86
C GLY A 16 -0.69 -0.87 8.63
N GLU A 17 -0.34 -1.15 7.37
CA GLU A 17 1.00 -1.65 7.00
C GLU A 17 2.11 -0.67 7.41
N LEU A 18 1.88 0.64 7.24
CA LEU A 18 2.85 1.66 7.63
C LEU A 18 3.01 1.75 9.15
N ASP A 19 1.92 1.62 9.90
CA ASP A 19 1.95 1.66 11.36
C ASP A 19 2.61 0.41 11.96
N GLU A 20 2.34 -0.78 11.40
CA GLU A 20 3.04 -2.02 11.74
C GLU A 20 4.54 -1.90 11.47
N LEU A 21 4.94 -1.40 10.30
CA LEU A 21 6.35 -1.21 9.96
C LEU A 21 7.04 -0.23 10.92
N ARG A 22 6.36 0.84 11.32
CA ARG A 22 6.88 1.82 12.28
C ARG A 22 7.05 1.22 13.66
N GLU A 23 6.06 0.45 14.11
CA GLU A 23 6.09 -0.18 15.42
C GLU A 23 7.23 -1.20 15.50
N LEU A 24 7.35 -2.07 14.51
CA LEU A 24 8.45 -3.05 14.45
C LEU A 24 9.82 -2.34 14.36
N ALA A 25 9.93 -1.26 13.59
CA ALA A 25 11.16 -0.49 13.51
C ALA A 25 11.52 0.14 14.87
N ARG A 26 10.52 0.62 15.61
CA ARG A 26 10.67 1.18 16.96
C ARG A 26 11.15 0.13 17.96
N GLU A 27 10.57 -1.07 17.94
CA GLU A 27 10.99 -2.20 18.79
C GLU A 27 12.47 -2.56 18.60
N HIS A 28 12.96 -2.46 17.37
CA HIS A 28 14.36 -2.73 17.02
C HIS A 28 15.28 -1.50 17.07
N GLY A 29 14.76 -0.32 17.43
CA GLY A 29 15.55 0.91 17.53
C GLY A 29 16.13 1.41 16.20
N ILE A 30 15.48 1.11 15.07
CA ILE A 30 15.93 1.48 13.72
C ILE A 30 14.88 2.28 12.96
N THR A 31 15.25 2.86 11.81
CA THR A 31 14.29 3.57 10.97
C THR A 31 13.46 2.61 10.11
N PRO A 32 12.20 2.93 9.78
CA PRO A 32 11.35 2.07 8.94
C PRO A 32 11.97 1.71 7.60
N GLY A 33 12.69 2.65 6.97
CA GLY A 33 13.39 2.40 5.71
C GLY A 33 14.55 1.41 5.85
N LEU A 34 15.28 1.45 6.96
CA LEU A 34 16.35 0.49 7.24
C LEU A 34 15.78 -0.91 7.52
N LEU A 35 14.70 -0.99 8.30
CA LEU A 35 13.99 -2.24 8.54
C LEU A 35 13.46 -2.84 7.24
N ALA A 36 12.75 -2.07 6.41
CA ALA A 36 12.22 -2.53 5.13
C ALA A 36 13.34 -3.06 4.21
N ARG A 37 14.49 -2.38 4.17
CA ARG A 37 15.65 -2.86 3.42
C ARG A 37 16.19 -4.18 3.97
N ALA A 38 16.28 -4.33 5.29
CA ALA A 38 16.75 -5.56 5.92
C ALA A 38 15.82 -6.74 5.60
N LEU A 39 14.50 -6.52 5.70
CA LEU A 39 13.48 -7.51 5.35
C LEU A 39 13.56 -7.92 3.89
N LEU A 40 13.74 -6.96 2.98
CA LEU A 40 13.90 -7.23 1.54
C LEU A 40 15.12 -8.12 1.28
N LEU A 41 16.28 -7.79 1.86
CA LEU A 41 17.51 -8.56 1.66
C LEU A 41 17.39 -9.97 2.26
N TRP A 42 16.77 -10.08 3.43
CA TRP A 42 16.52 -11.36 4.07
C TRP A 42 15.58 -12.24 3.24
N ALA A 43 14.46 -11.66 2.76
CA ALA A 43 13.48 -12.36 1.92
C ALA A 43 14.11 -12.84 0.60
N ALA A 44 14.90 -11.98 -0.06
CA ALA A 44 15.59 -12.33 -1.29
C ALA A 44 16.60 -13.48 -1.13
N ALA A 45 17.16 -13.65 0.07
CA ALA A 45 18.09 -14.75 0.37
C ALA A 45 17.40 -16.03 0.87
N SER A 46 16.16 -15.93 1.37
CA SER A 46 15.51 -17.00 2.14
C SER A 46 14.32 -17.63 1.43
N ILE A 47 13.70 -16.94 0.48
CA ILE A 47 12.50 -17.40 -0.22
C ILE A 47 12.90 -18.11 -1.52
N GLY A 48 12.38 -19.32 -1.74
CA GLY A 48 12.57 -20.05 -2.98
C GLY A 48 11.85 -19.39 -4.17
N PRO A 49 12.26 -19.66 -5.42
CA PRO A 49 11.68 -18.99 -6.59
C PRO A 49 10.18 -19.22 -6.75
N ASP A 50 9.68 -20.41 -6.44
CA ASP A 50 8.25 -20.75 -6.55
C ASP A 50 7.41 -20.05 -5.47
N ASP A 51 7.91 -20.00 -4.24
CA ASP A 51 7.25 -19.30 -3.13
C ASP A 51 7.22 -17.79 -3.37
N LEU A 52 8.30 -17.23 -3.94
CA LEU A 52 8.36 -15.82 -4.31
C LEU A 52 7.31 -15.49 -5.38
N ALA A 53 7.13 -16.35 -6.38
CA ALA A 53 6.13 -16.15 -7.41
C ALA A 53 4.71 -16.11 -6.82
N ALA A 54 4.39 -17.04 -5.93
CA ALA A 54 3.10 -17.07 -5.23
C ALA A 54 2.86 -15.81 -4.39
N LEU A 55 3.87 -15.34 -3.65
CA LEU A 55 3.78 -14.11 -2.86
C LEU A 55 3.61 -12.86 -3.73
N VAL A 56 4.23 -12.82 -4.91
CA VAL A 56 4.09 -11.71 -5.87
C VAL A 56 2.70 -11.69 -6.49
N ASP A 57 2.15 -12.84 -6.85
CA ASP A 57 0.80 -12.94 -7.41
C ASP A 57 -0.26 -12.53 -6.38
N GLU A 58 -0.13 -13.00 -5.13
CA GLU A 58 -0.99 -12.56 -4.03
C GLU A 58 -0.92 -11.03 -3.80
N ALA A 59 0.30 -10.47 -3.78
CA ALA A 59 0.47 -9.02 -3.64
C ALA A 59 -0.14 -8.23 -4.80
N ARG A 60 -0.10 -8.78 -6.03
CA ARG A 60 -0.74 -8.18 -7.21
C ARG A 60 -2.25 -8.21 -7.08
N ASP A 61 -2.83 -9.32 -6.65
CA ASP A 61 -4.27 -9.48 -6.49
C ASP A 61 -4.82 -8.53 -5.41
N GLN A 62 -4.12 -8.44 -4.27
CA GLN A 62 -4.46 -7.48 -3.22
C GLN A 62 -4.37 -6.02 -3.70
N ALA A 63 -3.37 -5.69 -4.53
CA ALA A 63 -3.27 -4.35 -5.11
C ALA A 63 -4.41 -4.05 -6.08
N ALA A 64 -4.81 -5.02 -6.90
CA ALA A 64 -5.93 -4.90 -7.81
C ALA A 64 -7.26 -4.73 -7.06
N GLU A 65 -7.48 -5.50 -6.00
CA GLU A 65 -8.68 -5.39 -5.16
C GLU A 65 -8.78 -4.01 -4.51
N ARG A 66 -7.68 -3.50 -3.95
CA ARG A 66 -7.64 -2.12 -3.40
C ARG A 66 -7.97 -1.07 -4.45
N ALA A 67 -7.45 -1.20 -5.67
CA ALA A 67 -7.76 -0.30 -6.77
C ALA A 67 -9.24 -0.36 -7.17
N SER A 68 -9.82 -1.57 -7.18
CA SER A 68 -11.24 -1.81 -7.44
C SER A 68 -12.14 -1.14 -6.40
N VAL A 69 -11.87 -1.36 -5.11
CA VAL A 69 -12.62 -0.75 -3.99
C VAL A 69 -12.50 0.77 -4.01
N ALA A 70 -11.31 1.32 -4.25
CA ALA A 70 -11.11 2.75 -4.40
C ALA A 70 -11.92 3.33 -5.57
N GLY A 71 -11.94 2.61 -6.71
CA GLY A 71 -12.75 2.98 -7.88
C GLY A 71 -14.25 2.96 -7.60
N ALA A 72 -14.75 1.91 -6.97
CA ALA A 72 -16.16 1.79 -6.57
C ALA A 72 -16.56 2.89 -5.58
N THR A 73 -15.70 3.21 -4.61
CA THR A 73 -15.92 4.28 -3.63
C THR A 73 -15.94 5.65 -4.30
N ALA A 74 -15.02 5.92 -5.24
CA ALA A 74 -14.99 7.17 -6.00
C ALA A 74 -16.24 7.34 -6.88
N ILE A 75 -16.71 6.26 -7.51
CA ILE A 75 -17.97 6.24 -8.27
C ILE A 75 -19.16 6.52 -7.33
N ALA A 76 -19.27 5.82 -6.21
CA ALA A 76 -20.35 6.03 -5.24
C ALA A 76 -20.38 7.47 -4.72
N ALA A 77 -19.22 8.05 -4.37
CA ALA A 77 -19.09 9.44 -3.96
C ALA A 77 -19.52 10.42 -5.05
N ARG A 78 -19.16 10.15 -6.32
CA ARG A 78 -19.55 10.98 -7.48
C ARG A 78 -21.07 11.03 -7.66
N TRP A 79 -21.77 9.90 -7.50
CA TRP A 79 -23.23 9.84 -7.66
C TRP A 79 -23.98 10.31 -6.41
N ALA A 80 -23.43 10.12 -5.20
CA ALA A 80 -23.98 10.68 -3.97
C ALA A 80 -23.85 12.22 -3.90
N ALA A 81 -22.86 12.80 -4.60
CA ALA A 81 -22.63 14.23 -4.65
C ALA A 81 -23.39 14.96 -5.78
N THR A 82 -24.39 14.34 -6.43
CA THR A 82 -25.26 15.05 -7.39
C THR A 82 -26.49 15.62 -6.64
N PRO A 83 -26.54 16.91 -6.29
CA PRO A 83 -27.71 17.51 -5.67
C PRO A 83 -28.68 17.92 -6.79
N GLY A 84 -29.78 17.19 -6.94
CA GLY A 84 -30.69 17.46 -8.05
C GLY A 84 -32.03 16.75 -8.03
N HIS A 85 -32.64 16.50 -6.85
CA HIS A 85 -34.09 16.30 -6.78
C HIS A 85 -34.64 16.46 -5.35
N ALA A 86 -34.74 17.69 -4.87
CA ALA A 86 -35.59 18.02 -3.72
C ALA A 86 -36.40 19.28 -4.05
N ASP A 87 -37.50 19.03 -4.74
CA ASP A 87 -38.79 19.74 -4.77
C ASP A 87 -38.77 21.23 -4.39
N THR A 88 -38.72 22.09 -5.41
CA THR A 88 -39.22 23.47 -5.29
C THR A 88 -40.75 23.42 -5.37
N LYS A 89 -41.41 23.38 -4.21
CA LYS A 89 -42.81 23.81 -4.10
C LYS A 89 -42.89 25.03 -3.20
N GLU A 90 -42.71 26.18 -3.81
CA GLU A 90 -43.39 27.40 -3.36
C GLU A 90 -44.89 27.22 -3.64
N ARG A 91 -45.72 27.16 -2.60
CA ARG A 91 -47.06 27.78 -2.55
C ARG A 91 -47.45 28.04 -1.10
#